data_AF-A0A4P8KPD8-F1
#
_entry.id   AF-A0A4P8KPD8-F1
#
_cell.length_a   1.000
_cell.length_b   1.000
_cell.length_c   1.000
_cell.angle_alpha   90.00
_cell.angle_beta   90.00
_cell.angle_gamma   90.00
#
_symmetry.space_group_name_H-M   'P 1'
#
loop_
_entity.id
_entity.type
_entity.pdbx_description
1 polymer ?
#
loop_
_entity_poly.entity_id
_entity_poly.type
_entity_poly.pdbx_seq_one_letter_code
_entity_poly.pdbx_strand_id
1 'polypeptide(L)'
;MVEDDLIAHLRVVTMNKLRRGEAFMLTVPTADGTGGRRSLWMSPAVPLSFTYSRRGTVQIRRELVEALMDDANSPDGLDVQDLMTRHTPS
;
A
#
# COMPACT_ATOMS: atom_id res chain seq x y z
N MET A 1 -9.76 5.33 -8.14
CA MET A 1 -8.45 4.93 -8.74
C MET A 1 -7.39 5.24 -7.69
N VAL A 2 -6.43 4.34 -7.45
CA VAL A 2 -5.35 4.60 -6.49
C VAL A 2 -4.38 5.61 -7.09
N GLU A 3 -4.03 6.64 -6.35
CA GLU A 3 -3.07 7.65 -6.81
C GLU A 3 -1.65 7.09 -6.84
N ASP A 4 -0.88 7.47 -7.87
CA ASP A 4 0.53 7.06 -8.05
C ASP A 4 1.37 7.33 -6.80
N ASP A 5 1.06 8.42 -6.09
CA ASP A 5 1.74 8.80 -4.85
C ASP A 5 1.59 7.70 -3.80
N LEU A 6 0.36 7.24 -3.55
CA LEU A 6 0.09 6.16 -2.61
C LEU A 6 0.71 4.83 -3.06
N ILE A 7 0.70 4.53 -4.37
CA ILE A 7 1.34 3.32 -4.93
C ILE A 7 2.84 3.33 -4.65
N ALA A 8 3.51 4.48 -4.73
CA ALA A 8 4.94 4.58 -4.46
C ALA A 8 5.30 4.31 -3.00
N HIS A 9 4.51 4.85 -2.06
CA HIS A 9 4.72 4.60 -0.64
C HIS A 9 4.42 3.14 -0.27
N LEU A 10 3.32 2.59 -0.80
CA LEU A 10 2.96 1.18 -0.64
C LEU A 10 4.07 0.25 -1.17
N ARG A 11 4.66 0.60 -2.31
CA ARG A 11 5.81 -0.13 -2.86
C ARG A 11 6.99 -0.14 -1.87
N VAL A 12 7.34 1.00 -1.29
CA VAL A 12 8.45 1.10 -0.33
C VAL A 12 8.18 0.22 0.89
N VAL A 13 6.99 0.33 1.51
CA VAL A 13 6.61 -0.48 2.68
C VAL A 13 6.62 -1.97 2.38
N THR A 14 5.97 -2.37 1.28
CA THR A 14 5.89 -3.76 0.84
C THR A 14 7.29 -4.34 0.61
N MET A 15 8.15 -3.63 -0.12
CA MET A 15 9.51 -4.10 -0.39
C MET A 15 10.35 -4.18 0.89
N ASN A 16 10.21 -3.24 1.83
CA ASN A 16 10.92 -3.27 3.10
C ASN A 16 10.53 -4.49 3.95
N LYS A 17 9.22 -4.78 4.07
CA LYS A 17 8.74 -5.95 4.82
C LYS A 17 9.18 -7.26 4.18
N LEU A 18 8.96 -7.44 2.88
CA LEU A 18 9.26 -8.69 2.21
C LEU A 18 10.76 -9.00 2.15
N ARG A 19 11.63 -7.98 2.05
CA ARG A 19 13.09 -8.17 2.16
C ARG A 19 13.52 -8.69 3.54
N ARG A 20 12.73 -8.46 4.59
CA ARG A 20 12.98 -8.97 5.96
C ARG A 20 12.27 -10.29 6.24
N GLY A 21 11.56 -10.86 5.26
CA GLY A 21 10.75 -12.05 5.45
C GLY A 21 9.46 -11.81 6.25
N GLU A 22 9.07 -10.55 6.43
CA GLU A 22 7.86 -10.18 7.19
C GLU A 22 6.65 -10.21 6.25
N ALA A 23 5.86 -11.28 6.36
CA ALA A 23 4.58 -11.34 5.69
C ALA A 23 3.54 -10.46 6.40
N PHE A 24 2.60 -9.89 5.65
CA PHE A 24 1.59 -8.98 6.19
C PHE A 24 0.28 -9.05 5.40
N MET A 25 -0.81 -8.58 6.01
CA MET A 25 -2.11 -8.44 5.35
C MET A 25 -2.20 -7.09 4.63
N LEU A 26 -2.60 -7.11 3.36
CA LEU A 26 -2.93 -5.92 2.57
C LEU A 26 -4.40 -5.98 2.18
N THR A 27 -5.15 -4.94 2.53
CA THR A 27 -6.55 -4.77 2.16
C THR A 27 -6.70 -3.63 1.16
N VAL A 28 -7.39 -3.91 0.06
CA VAL A 28 -7.66 -2.96 -1.03
C VAL A 28 -9.15 -2.92 -1.37
N PRO A 29 -9.70 -1.77 -1.79
CA PRO A 29 -11.08 -1.71 -2.25
C PRO A 29 -11.30 -2.56 -3.51
N THR A 30 -12.48 -3.15 -3.66
CA THR A 30 -12.87 -3.84 -4.89
C THR A 30 -13.31 -2.85 -5.96
N ALA A 31 -13.03 -3.18 -7.23
CA ALA A 31 -13.39 -2.34 -8.38
C ALA A 31 -14.82 -2.59 -8.91
N ASP A 32 -15.59 -3.43 -8.22
CA ASP A 32 -16.92 -3.90 -8.62
C ASP A 32 -18.08 -2.94 -8.26
N GLY A 33 -17.76 -1.79 -7.66
CA GLY A 33 -18.75 -0.77 -7.30
C GLY A 33 -19.63 -1.13 -6.09
N THR A 34 -19.38 -2.26 -5.44
CA THR A 34 -20.16 -2.71 -4.27
C THR A 34 -19.68 -2.08 -2.95
N GLY A 35 -18.55 -1.37 -2.97
CA GLY A 35 -17.86 -0.91 -1.76
C GLY A 35 -17.15 -2.03 -1.00
N GLY A 36 -17.03 -3.22 -1.61
CA GLY A 36 -16.32 -4.35 -1.06
C GLY A 36 -14.82 -4.11 -0.88
N ARG A 37 -14.20 -5.03 -0.15
CA ARG A 37 -12.76 -5.00 0.16
C ARG A 37 -12.18 -6.38 -0.08
N ARG A 38 -10.98 -6.42 -0.64
CA ARG A 38 -10.21 -7.64 -0.85
C ARG A 38 -8.97 -7.59 0.03
N SER A 39 -8.81 -8.61 0.87
CA SER A 39 -7.61 -8.78 1.70
C SER A 39 -6.69 -9.84 1.10
N LEU A 40 -5.39 -9.55 1.09
CA LEU A 40 -4.33 -10.32 0.47
C LEU A 40 -3.26 -10.61 1.51
N TRP A 41 -2.86 -11.87 1.65
CA TRP A 41 -1.66 -12.22 2.40
C TRP A 41 -0.42 -12.07 1.52
N MET A 42 0.45 -11.13 1.89
CA MET A 42 1.64 -10.78 1.13
C MET A 42 2.86 -11.51 1.70
N SER A 43 3.58 -12.26 0.87
CA SER A 43 4.77 -13.00 1.28
C SER A 43 5.88 -12.93 0.21
N PRO A 44 7.16 -13.14 0.56
CA PRO A 44 8.28 -12.96 -0.38
C PRO A 44 8.29 -13.93 -1.57
N ALA A 45 7.50 -15.00 -1.53
CA ALA A 45 7.51 -16.07 -2.51
C ALA A 45 6.69 -15.78 -3.79
N VAL A 46 5.94 -14.67 -3.83
CA VAL A 46 5.07 -14.32 -4.97
C VAL A 46 5.61 -13.12 -5.76
N PRO A 47 5.56 -13.13 -7.11
CA PRO A 47 5.90 -11.95 -7.90
C PRO A 47 4.97 -10.78 -7.59
N LEU A 48 5.56 -9.57 -7.46
CA LEU A 48 4.82 -8.33 -7.24
C LEU A 48 5.09 -7.34 -8.38
N SER A 49 4.02 -6.67 -8.83
CA SER A 49 4.10 -5.59 -9.80
C SER A 49 3.43 -4.33 -9.25
N PHE A 50 4.00 -3.18 -9.60
CA PHE A 50 3.45 -1.86 -9.30
C PHE A 50 3.32 -1.10 -10.62
N THR A 51 2.13 -0.58 -10.88
CA THR A 51 1.81 0.17 -12.11
C THR A 51 1.48 1.61 -11.76
N TYR A 52 2.10 2.55 -12.47
CA TYR A 52 1.93 3.98 -12.29
C TYR A 52 1.27 4.57 -13.54
N SER A 53 0.39 5.55 -13.35
CA SER A 53 -0.38 6.19 -14.42
C SER A 53 0.41 7.32 -15.09
N ARG A 54 1.26 8.02 -14.34
CA ARG A 54 2.07 9.16 -14.80
C ARG A 54 3.50 8.73 -15.12
N ARG A 55 4.10 9.41 -16.10
CA ARG A 55 5.55 9.35 -16.34
C ARG A 55 6.25 10.31 -15.38
N GLY A 56 7.24 9.84 -14.62
CA GLY A 56 8.02 10.66 -13.69
C GLY A 56 8.29 9.94 -12.37
N THR A 57 9.09 10.56 -11.50
CA THR A 57 9.30 10.07 -10.14
C THR A 57 8.25 10.65 -9.21
N VAL A 58 7.68 9.79 -8.38
CA VAL A 58 6.85 10.20 -7.25
C VAL A 58 7.77 10.66 -6.11
N GLN A 59 7.40 11.75 -5.44
CA GLN A 59 8.08 12.17 -4.22
C GLN A 59 7.72 11.24 -3.07
N ILE A 60 8.72 10.60 -2.47
CA ILE A 60 8.54 9.73 -1.31
C ILE A 60 8.66 10.57 -0.04
N ARG A 61 7.59 10.59 0.75
CA ARG A 61 7.52 11.26 2.05
C ARG A 61 7.88 10.27 3.14
N ARG A 62 8.89 10.61 3.94
CA ARG A 62 9.43 9.70 4.97
C ARG A 62 8.41 9.43 6.07
N GLU A 63 7.75 10.48 6.53
CA GLU A 63 6.71 10.44 7.55
C GLU A 63 5.56 9.51 7.17
N LEU A 64 5.19 9.49 5.88
CA LEU A 64 4.17 8.58 5.38
C LEU A 64 4.67 7.15 5.31
N VAL A 65 5.91 6.92 4.85
CA VAL A 65 6.50 5.57 4.87
C VAL A 65 6.54 5.02 6.31
N GLU A 66 6.88 5.84 7.29
CA GLU A 66 6.92 5.45 8.71
C GLU A 66 5.52 5.06 9.21
N ALA A 67 4.51 5.92 9.03
CA ALA A 67 3.13 5.61 9.41
C ALA A 67 2.59 4.34 8.73
N LEU A 68 2.87 4.16 7.45
CA LEU A 68 2.49 2.95 6.72
C LEU A 68 3.21 1.70 7.22
N MET A 69 4.46 1.82 7.65
CA MET A 69 5.19 0.70 8.21
C MET A 69 4.59 0.27 9.55
N ASP A 70 4.16 1.22 10.37
CA ASP A 70 3.46 0.98 11.63
C ASP A 70 2.11 0.28 11.40
N ASP A 71 1.27 0.81 10.49
CA ASP A 71 0.01 0.17 10.11
C ASP A 71 0.26 -1.27 9.60
N ALA A 72 1.26 -1.44 8.73
CA ALA A 72 1.63 -2.75 8.19
C ALA A 72 2.16 -3.75 9.25
N ASN A 73 2.61 -3.28 10.41
CA ASN A 73 3.02 -4.12 11.55
C ASN A 73 1.84 -4.45 12.50
N SER A 74 0.71 -3.77 12.34
CA SER A 74 -0.51 -4.00 13.12
C SER A 74 -1.17 -5.33 12.75
N PRO A 75 -1.92 -5.96 13.69
CA PRO A 75 -2.80 -7.09 13.37
C PRO A 75 -3.77 -6.82 12.20
N ASP A 76 -4.19 -5.56 12.03
CA ASP A 76 -5.12 -5.15 10.97
C ASP A 76 -4.44 -5.01 9.59
N GLY A 77 -3.10 -4.96 9.55
CA GLY A 77 -2.32 -4.80 8.34
C GLY A 77 -2.49 -3.43 7.66
N LEU A 78 -2.26 -3.39 6.35
CA LEU A 78 -2.42 -2.17 5.54
C LEU A 78 -3.80 -2.08 4.91
N ASP A 79 -4.50 -0.98 5.14
CA ASP A 79 -5.77 -0.68 4.48
C ASP A 79 -5.66 0.52 3.54
N VAL A 80 -5.69 0.28 2.24
CA VAL A 80 -5.59 1.34 1.23
C VAL A 80 -6.74 2.35 1.31
N GLN A 81 -7.93 1.95 1.74
CA GLN A 81 -9.07 2.86 1.84
C GLN A 81 -8.89 3.87 2.99
N ASP A 82 -8.45 3.41 4.16
CA ASP A 82 -8.09 4.27 5.29
C ASP A 82 -6.96 5.24 4.90
N LEU A 83 -5.95 4.75 4.19
CA LEU A 83 -4.86 5.58 3.69
C LEU A 83 -5.32 6.68 2.75
N MET A 84 -6.29 6.41 1.86
CA MET A 84 -6.89 7.42 0.99
C MET A 84 -7.67 8.48 1.78
N THR A 85 -8.40 8.08 2.82
CA THR A 85 -9.12 9.04 3.67
C THR A 85 -8.18 9.92 4.50
N ARG A 86 -7.03 9.40 4.93
CA ARG A 86 -5.98 10.16 5.60
C ARG A 86 -5.21 11.09 4.63
N HIS A 87 -5.23 10.79 3.33
CA HIS A 87 -4.46 11.46 2.28
C HIS A 87 -5.33 11.94 1.13
N THR A 88 -6.31 12.80 1.41
CA THR A 88 -6.88 13.62 0.34
C THR A 88 -5.87 14.73 0.02
N PRO A 89 -5.27 14.78 -1.18
CA PRO A 89 -4.44 15.92 -1.55
C PRO A 89 -5.33 17.17 -1.62
N SER A 90 -4.89 18.25 -0.97
CA SER A 90 -5.48 19.57 -1.20
C SER A 90 -5.16 20.09 -2.60
#